data_AF-A0A2E6QXC0-F1
#
_entry.id   AF-A0A2E6QXC0-F1
#
_cell.length_a   1.000
_cell.length_b   1.000
_cell.length_c   1.000
_cell.angle_alpha   90.00
_cell.angle_beta   90.00
_cell.angle_gamma   90.00
#
_symmetry.space_group_name_H-M   'P 1'
#
loop_
_entity.id
_entity.type
_entity.pdbx_description
1 polymer ?
#
loop_
_entity_poly.entity_id
_entity_poly.type
_entity_poly.pdbx_seq_one_letter_code
_entity_poly.pdbx_strand_id
1 'polypeptide(L)' 'MKAFIFPGQGSQFSGMGYDLYKSSQKAKKLFELGNLILNFNIAK' A
#
# COMPACT_ATOMS: atom_id res chain seq x y z
N MET A 1 -5.53 -15.70 -21.86
CA MET A 1 -4.39 -15.38 -20.97
C MET A 1 -4.69 -14.05 -20.28
N LYS A 2 -4.46 -13.91 -18.97
CA LYS A 2 -4.65 -12.64 -18.25
C LYS A 2 -3.30 -12.16 -17.73
N ALA A 3 -3.01 -10.87 -17.89
CA ALA A 3 -1.80 -10.23 -17.38
C ALA A 3 -2.19 -9.15 -16.38
N PHE A 4 -1.37 -8.99 -15.34
CA PHE A 4 -1.48 -7.89 -14.39
C PHE A 4 -0.39 -6.88 -14.71
N ILE A 5 -0.78 -5.63 -14.95
CA ILE A 5 0.14 -4.52 -15.20
C ILE A 5 0.04 -3.60 -13.98
N PHE A 6 1.20 -3.28 -13.41
CA PHE A 6 1.30 -2.38 -12.26
C PHE A 6 1.82 -1.01 -12.73
N PRO A 7 1.14 0.09 -12.37
CA PRO A 7 1.57 1.44 -12.75
C PRO A 7 2.89 1.83 -12.07
N GLY A 8 3.66 2.68 -12.75
CA GLY A 8 4.93 3.22 -12.24
C GLY A 8 4.78 4.54 -11.49
N GLN A 9 5.90 5.24 -11.29
CA GLN A 9 5.94 6.56 -10.67
C GLN A 9 5.11 7.59 -11.45
N GLY A 10 4.51 8.55 -10.73
CA GLY A 10 3.62 9.58 -11.28
C GLY A 10 2.14 9.31 -11.03
N SER A 11 1.76 8.09 -10.61
CA SER A 11 0.39 7.74 -10.24
C SER A 11 0.08 7.91 -8.75
N GLN A 12 1.02 8.40 -7.94
CA GLN A 12 0.83 8.57 -6.49
C GLN A 12 -0.05 9.77 -6.17
N PHE A 13 -0.85 9.65 -5.12
CA PHE A 13 -1.67 10.74 -4.56
C PHE A 13 -1.92 10.51 -3.07
N SER A 14 -2.20 11.58 -2.33
CA SER A 14 -2.50 11.49 -0.89
C SER A 14 -3.75 10.64 -0.64
N GLY A 15 -3.66 9.69 0.30
CA GLY A 15 -4.75 8.75 0.60
C GLY A 15 -4.78 7.50 -0.27
N MET A 16 -3.80 7.30 -1.17
CA MET A 16 -3.69 6.06 -1.95
C MET A 16 -3.67 4.82 -1.04
N GLY A 17 -4.46 3.81 -1.38
CA GLY A 17 -4.53 2.56 -0.62
C GLY A 17 -5.28 2.62 0.72
N TYR A 18 -5.83 3.78 1.13
CA TYR A 18 -6.50 3.95 2.42
C TYR A 18 -7.74 3.06 2.59
N ASP A 19 -8.61 2.99 1.58
CA ASP A 19 -9.80 2.14 1.64
C ASP A 19 -9.44 0.65 1.68
N LEU A 20 -8.38 0.27 0.97
CA LEU A 20 -7.87 -1.10 1.00
C LEU A 20 -7.27 -1.45 2.36
N TYR A 21 -6.54 -0.52 2.97
CA TYR A 21 -6.01 -0.65 4.32
C TYR A 21 -7.14 -0.85 5.35
N LYS A 22 -8.24 -0.08 5.25
CA LYS A 22 -9.39 -0.20 6.17
C LYS A 22 -10.19 -1.48 5.99
N SER A 23 -10.42 -1.89 4.75
CA SER A 23 -11.34 -2.99 4.42
C SER A 23 -10.68 -4.37 4.45
N SER A 24 -9.35 -4.46 4.34
CA SER A 24 -8.63 -5.72 4.24
C SER A 24 -7.62 -5.92 5.36
N GLN A 25 -7.89 -6.90 6.22
CA GLN A 25 -6.96 -7.31 7.28
C GLN A 25 -5.60 -7.78 6.71
N LYS A 26 -5.59 -8.37 5.51
CA LYS A 26 -4.35 -8.78 4.84
C LYS A 26 -3.55 -7.55 4.37
N ALA A 27 -4.22 -6.56 3.78
CA ALA A 27 -3.56 -5.33 3.37
C ALA A 27 -2.97 -4.62 4.59
N LYS A 28 -3.76 -4.41 5.65
CA LYS A 28 -3.31 -3.79 6.90
C LYS A 28 -2.00 -4.38 7.42
N LYS A 29 -1.90 -5.72 7.52
CA LYS A 29 -0.67 -6.41 7.94
C LYS A 29 0.55 -6.10 7.05
N LEU A 30 0.35 -5.97 5.74
CA LEU A 30 1.43 -5.65 4.80
C LEU A 30 1.91 -4.19 4.93
N PHE A 31 0.99 -3.24 5.12
CA PHE A 31 1.34 -1.85 5.39
C PHE A 31 2.14 -1.72 6.70
N GLU A 32 1.70 -2.38 7.78
CA GLU A 32 2.44 -2.35 9.06
C GLU A 32 3.81 -3.02 8.97
N LEU A 33 3.94 -4.10 8.20
CA LEU A 33 5.23 -4.73 7.93
C LEU A 33 6.17 -3.76 7.19
N GLY A 34 5.65 -2.99 6.23
CA GLY A 34 6.42 -1.95 5.55
C GLY A 34 6.93 -0.88 6.52
N ASN A 35 6.06 -0.38 7.40
CA ASN A 35 6.43 0.58 8.43
C ASN A 35 7.53 0.03 9.36
N LEU A 36 7.43 -1.25 9.75
CA LEU A 36 8.42 -1.92 10.61
C LEU A 36 9.78 -2.03 9.92
N ILE A 37 9.82 -2.47 8.66
CA ILE A 37 11.07 -2.64 7.90
C ILE A 37 11.76 -1.29 7.67
N LEU A 38 10.97 -0.25 7.37
CA LEU A 38 11.49 1.08 7.09
C LEU A 38 11.89 1.85 8.36
N ASN A 39 11.47 1.38 9.54
CA ASN A 39 11.67 2.06 10.84
C ASN A 39 11.10 3.50 10.86
N PHE A 40 10.11 3.77 10.02
CA PHE A 40 9.26 4.96 10.05
C PHE A 40 7.90 4.64 9.43
N ASN A 41 6.88 5.45 9.74
CA ASN A 41 5.55 5.27 9.16
C ASN A 41 5.49 5.89 7.76
N ILE A 42 5.52 5.06 6.71
CA ILE A 42 5.40 5.50 5.31
C ILE A 42 3.95 5.79 4.91
N ALA A 43 2.98 5.24 5.66
CA ALA A 43 1.55 5.43 5.44
C ALA A 43 0.96 6.60 6.26
N LYS A 44 1.81 7.53 6.72
CA LYS A 44 1.42 8.72 7.48
C LYS A 44 0.70 9.74 6.61
#